data_AF-A0A167UH13-F1
#
_entry.id   AF-A0A167UH13-F1
#
_cell.length_a   1.000
_cell.length_b   1.000
_cell.length_c   1.000
_cell.angle_alpha   90.00
_cell.angle_beta   90.00
_cell.angle_gamma   90.00
#
_symmetry.space_group_name_H-M   'P 1'
#
loop_
_entity.id
_entity.type
_entity.pdbx_description
1 polymer ?
#
loop_
_entity_poly.entity_id
_entity_poly.type
_entity_poly.pdbx_seq_one_letter_code
_entity_poly.pdbx_strand_id
1 'polypeptide(L)'
;MSGVDDVLTLFRSTDSNSITLRGRNDAAVERDLMVLVSSGYDVDKTMAAVIYHARSLIWKYSQVGTPPVQLNNSSDFKAQWRESWYDGLGYCTWNSLGQNLAEEKILYALDRLEESGISISNLIIDDNWQSIDAPNEGGAQPGWLDFEANPAGFPDGLKGVVSKIRRTHRSIEHVFVWHALLGYWGGISPRGSIAQAYDTIRVDREDTRAGMTVVAHDDISRFYDDFYTFLIRSGVDGVKTDAQCALDAVAGAPTRRALTNAYLDKWSVASLRHFGVASIACMAQFPQALFHALLPRTRPPVVARTSDDFVPDGPASAHRWHVWANAHNGLLAQYLNVVPDWDMFQTAHPFAHFHAAARCLSGGPLYITDVPGQHDPALLRRCTARTTLGKTIVLRPSVVGIALDPYLDFDSGALLKIGSFHGSGSGGVSLTGVFQTSDLRRPILAPLSSSFRGLLPSTSYVVRAYTTGRVSPPLTNLDEASLLLTPSADWGYEIYAAHKLTRCRRDGEAAMLCVASLGLVDKMTGAAAIEASHVEVGRRKVSVTTKLRALGVFGVYISELPRLTIGDNFMVTIFGHPVPRHTVRVSPAAESVLEVDVQTAWTELGLDSGWSNELEVTVNILRA
;
A
#
# COMPACT_ATOMS: atom_id res chain seq x y z
N MET A 1 -4.09 21.26 -16.79
CA MET A 1 -4.86 20.05 -17.06
C MET A 1 -4.14 19.32 -18.17
N SER A 2 -3.59 18.15 -17.88
CA SER A 2 -2.81 17.38 -18.85
C SER A 2 -3.61 16.19 -19.34
N GLY A 3 -3.43 15.82 -20.62
CA GLY A 3 -4.11 14.67 -21.22
C GLY A 3 -5.55 14.93 -21.66
N VAL A 4 -6.00 16.19 -21.67
CA VAL A 4 -7.28 16.61 -22.23
C VAL A 4 -7.01 17.20 -23.61
N ASP A 5 -7.79 16.80 -24.63
CA ASP A 5 -7.67 17.25 -26.02
C ASP A 5 -6.24 17.13 -26.61
N ASP A 6 -5.49 16.09 -26.22
CA ASP A 6 -4.08 15.88 -26.62
C ASP A 6 -3.14 17.04 -26.21
N VAL A 7 -3.50 17.81 -25.18
CA VAL A 7 -2.68 18.89 -24.64
C VAL A 7 -2.04 18.48 -23.32
N LEU A 8 -0.73 18.69 -23.22
CA LEU A 8 0.06 18.54 -22.01
C LEU A 8 0.39 19.92 -21.43
N THR A 9 0.03 20.16 -20.17
CA THR A 9 0.26 21.43 -19.49
C THR A 9 1.03 21.19 -18.19
N LEU A 10 2.30 21.63 -18.14
CA LEU A 10 3.21 21.33 -17.03
C LEU A 10 3.79 22.60 -16.40
N PHE A 11 3.96 22.55 -15.09
CA PHE A 11 4.84 23.49 -14.38
C PHE A 11 6.28 22.97 -14.42
N ARG A 12 7.24 23.88 -14.62
CA ARG A 12 8.67 23.60 -14.55
C ARG A 12 9.37 24.65 -13.72
N SER A 13 10.27 24.21 -12.84
CA SER A 13 11.25 25.09 -12.23
C SER A 13 12.26 25.56 -13.28
N THR A 14 12.79 26.75 -13.09
CA THR A 14 13.92 27.30 -13.84
C THR A 14 15.13 27.42 -12.93
N ASP A 15 16.30 27.58 -13.53
CA ASP A 15 17.55 27.83 -12.79
C ASP A 15 17.50 29.13 -11.96
N SER A 16 16.57 30.05 -12.26
CA SER A 16 16.34 31.27 -11.51
C SER A 16 15.29 31.14 -10.39
N ASN A 17 14.98 29.92 -9.95
CA ASN A 17 13.92 29.64 -8.95
C ASN A 17 12.55 30.23 -9.31
N SER A 18 12.25 30.37 -10.61
CA SER A 18 10.91 30.75 -11.08
C SER A 18 10.15 29.53 -11.58
N ILE A 19 8.82 29.63 -11.57
CA ILE A 19 7.94 28.60 -12.13
C ILE A 19 7.49 29.06 -13.52
N THR A 20 7.71 28.22 -14.52
CA THR A 20 7.23 28.43 -15.89
C THR A 20 6.13 27.45 -16.23
N LEU A 21 5.20 27.90 -17.08
CA LEU A 21 4.18 27.04 -17.67
C LEU A 21 4.67 26.57 -19.04
N ARG A 22 4.80 25.25 -19.22
CA ARG A 22 5.13 24.64 -20.51
C ARG A 22 3.92 23.90 -21.06
N GLY A 23 3.49 24.30 -22.25
CA GLY A 23 2.49 23.59 -23.03
C GLY A 23 3.10 22.72 -24.13
N ARG A 24 2.50 21.57 -24.40
CA ARG A 24 2.70 20.78 -25.63
C ARG A 24 1.33 20.44 -26.19
N ASN A 25 1.07 20.83 -27.44
CA ASN A 25 -0.15 20.49 -28.16
C ASN A 25 0.16 19.37 -29.16
N ASP A 26 -0.38 18.17 -28.91
CA ASP A 26 -0.24 17.02 -29.81
C ASP A 26 -1.49 16.82 -30.71
N ALA A 27 -2.50 17.69 -30.59
CA ALA A 27 -3.68 17.69 -31.44
C ALA A 27 -3.35 18.14 -32.87
N ALA A 28 -4.19 17.73 -33.82
CA ALA A 28 -4.09 18.18 -35.22
C ALA A 28 -4.58 19.64 -35.43
N VAL A 29 -5.12 20.26 -34.39
CA VAL A 29 -5.69 21.61 -34.41
C VAL A 29 -5.15 22.42 -33.24
N GLU A 30 -5.25 23.74 -33.33
CA GLU A 30 -4.93 24.63 -32.21
C GLU A 30 -5.85 24.35 -31.02
N ARG A 31 -5.27 24.36 -29.81
CA ARG A 31 -5.96 24.07 -28.55
C ARG A 31 -5.45 24.98 -27.45
N ASP A 32 -6.35 25.34 -26.55
CA ASP A 32 -6.02 26.16 -25.38
C ASP A 32 -5.29 25.34 -24.31
N LEU A 33 -4.31 25.99 -23.67
CA LEU A 33 -3.70 25.48 -22.45
C LEU A 33 -4.61 25.76 -21.26
N MET A 34 -4.82 24.76 -20.41
CA MET A 34 -5.70 24.90 -19.25
C MET A 34 -4.91 24.74 -17.95
N VAL A 35 -5.02 25.70 -17.05
CA VAL A 35 -4.48 25.64 -15.69
C VAL A 35 -5.64 25.74 -14.69
N LEU A 36 -5.67 24.83 -13.72
CA LEU A 36 -6.66 24.84 -12.66
C LEU A 36 -6.01 25.35 -11.38
N VAL A 37 -6.64 26.31 -10.72
CA VAL A 37 -6.13 26.93 -9.49
C VAL A 37 -7.24 26.96 -8.45
N SER A 38 -6.91 26.59 -7.22
CA SER A 38 -7.75 26.78 -6.04
C SER A 38 -6.93 27.55 -4.99
N SER A 39 -7.59 28.44 -4.25
CA SER A 39 -6.98 29.22 -3.17
C SER A 39 -7.85 29.17 -1.92
N GLY A 40 -7.20 29.18 -0.75
CA GLY A 40 -7.86 29.06 0.55
C GLY A 40 -6.86 28.79 1.67
N TYR A 41 -7.32 28.88 2.91
CA TYR A 41 -6.48 28.71 4.12
C TYR A 41 -6.29 27.24 4.54
N ASP A 42 -7.08 26.33 3.99
CA ASP A 42 -7.08 24.90 4.31
C ASP A 42 -6.59 24.11 3.10
N VAL A 43 -5.38 23.57 3.19
CA VAL A 43 -4.71 22.88 2.08
C VAL A 43 -5.46 21.64 1.60
N ASP A 44 -6.08 20.89 2.51
CA ASP A 44 -6.85 19.70 2.17
C ASP A 44 -8.09 20.09 1.35
N LYS A 45 -8.77 21.18 1.74
CA LYS A 45 -9.93 21.70 0.98
C LYS A 45 -9.54 22.28 -0.37
N THR A 46 -8.42 22.99 -0.49
CA THR A 46 -7.98 23.56 -1.77
C THR A 46 -7.54 22.47 -2.75
N MET A 47 -6.80 21.47 -2.28
CA MET A 47 -6.45 20.28 -3.07
C MET A 47 -7.70 19.52 -3.52
N ALA A 48 -8.64 19.25 -2.62
CA ALA A 48 -9.88 18.57 -2.96
C ALA A 48 -10.68 19.34 -4.02
N ALA A 49 -10.82 20.67 -3.87
CA ALA A 49 -11.55 21.50 -4.81
C ALA A 49 -10.96 21.44 -6.23
N VAL A 50 -9.63 21.59 -6.37
CA VAL A 50 -8.99 21.58 -7.68
C VAL A 50 -9.06 20.20 -8.34
N ILE A 51 -8.84 19.12 -7.59
CA ILE A 51 -8.90 17.76 -8.14
C ILE A 51 -10.33 17.33 -8.48
N TYR A 52 -11.33 17.73 -7.69
CA TYR A 52 -12.73 17.46 -8.02
C TYR A 52 -13.19 18.20 -9.27
N HIS A 53 -12.74 19.44 -9.45
CA HIS A 53 -12.96 20.15 -10.71
C HIS A 53 -12.26 19.46 -11.89
N ALA A 54 -10.98 19.06 -11.74
CA ALA A 54 -10.25 18.31 -12.76
C ALA A 54 -10.98 17.03 -13.18
N ARG A 55 -11.51 16.26 -12.21
CA ARG A 55 -12.30 15.06 -12.48
C ARG A 55 -13.59 15.38 -13.25
N SER A 56 -14.28 16.47 -12.90
CA SER A 56 -15.49 16.89 -13.60
C SER A 56 -15.24 17.24 -15.08
N LEU A 57 -14.05 17.78 -15.39
CA LEU A 57 -13.66 18.08 -16.76
C LEU A 57 -13.44 16.78 -17.54
N ILE A 58 -12.58 15.89 -17.04
CA ILE A 58 -12.27 14.60 -17.69
C ILE A 58 -13.54 13.78 -17.94
N TRP A 59 -14.48 13.75 -16.99
CA TRP A 59 -15.76 13.05 -17.17
C TRP A 59 -16.55 13.54 -18.39
N LYS A 60 -16.63 14.87 -18.58
CA LYS A 60 -17.32 15.46 -19.74
C LYS A 60 -16.66 15.06 -21.07
N TYR A 61 -15.34 14.97 -21.11
CA TYR A 61 -14.60 14.53 -22.29
C TYR A 61 -14.73 13.03 -22.55
N SER A 62 -14.87 12.21 -21.49
CA SER A 62 -15.02 10.76 -21.59
C SER A 62 -16.34 10.31 -22.25
N GLN A 63 -17.39 11.14 -22.18
CA GLN A 63 -18.70 10.84 -22.79
C GLN A 63 -18.73 11.00 -24.33
N VAL A 64 -17.70 11.57 -24.94
CA VAL A 64 -17.69 11.89 -26.38
C VAL A 64 -17.17 10.71 -27.24
N GLY A 65 -16.68 9.62 -26.64
CA GLY A 65 -15.94 8.59 -27.40
C GLY A 65 -16.13 7.10 -27.06
N THR A 66 -16.96 6.71 -26.07
CA THR A 66 -17.01 5.28 -25.67
C THR A 66 -18.45 4.81 -25.41
N PRO A 67 -18.96 3.78 -26.12
CA PRO A 67 -20.22 3.14 -25.73
C PRO A 67 -20.03 2.35 -24.43
N PRO A 68 -21.07 2.22 -23.59
CA PRO A 68 -20.98 1.49 -22.33
C PRO A 68 -20.70 0.01 -22.58
N VAL A 69 -19.63 -0.51 -21.97
CA VAL A 69 -19.35 -1.94 -21.93
C VAL A 69 -20.40 -2.60 -21.03
N GLN A 70 -21.28 -3.40 -21.62
CA GLN A 70 -22.13 -4.31 -20.86
C GLN A 70 -21.27 -5.45 -20.32
N LEU A 71 -21.03 -5.45 -19.01
CA LEU A 71 -20.52 -6.61 -18.30
C LEU A 71 -21.59 -7.70 -18.35
N ASN A 72 -21.32 -8.79 -19.08
CA ASN A 72 -22.16 -9.97 -19.02
C ASN A 72 -22.08 -10.56 -17.61
N ASN A 73 -23.21 -10.60 -16.92
CA ASN A 73 -23.36 -11.27 -15.63
C ASN A 73 -23.18 -12.79 -15.82
N SER A 74 -21.96 -13.30 -15.70
CA SER A 74 -21.73 -14.72 -15.45
C SER A 74 -22.22 -15.03 -14.04
N SER A 75 -23.13 -15.99 -13.91
CA SER A 75 -23.82 -16.38 -12.67
C SER A 75 -22.97 -17.15 -11.65
N ASP A 76 -21.65 -17.26 -11.85
CA ASP A 76 -20.72 -17.92 -10.93
C ASP A 76 -20.00 -16.91 -10.03
N PHE A 77 -20.76 -16.14 -9.23
CA PHE A 77 -20.19 -15.38 -8.13
C PHE A 77 -19.95 -16.31 -6.93
N LYS A 78 -18.73 -16.84 -6.80
CA LYS A 78 -18.24 -17.25 -5.48
C LYS A 78 -17.96 -15.98 -4.69
N ALA A 79 -18.61 -15.80 -3.54
CA ALA A 79 -18.31 -14.70 -2.63
C ALA A 79 -16.85 -14.81 -2.16
N GLN A 80 -15.92 -14.18 -2.88
CA GLN A 80 -14.58 -13.93 -2.37
C GLN A 80 -14.68 -12.70 -1.47
N TRP A 81 -14.61 -12.97 -0.18
CA TRP A 81 -14.63 -11.97 0.88
C TRP A 81 -13.39 -11.06 0.82
N ARG A 82 -13.53 -9.87 1.43
CA ARG A 82 -12.70 -8.65 1.50
C ARG A 82 -11.15 -8.72 1.59
N GLU A 83 -10.52 -9.88 1.56
CA GLU A 83 -9.05 -9.98 1.45
C GLU A 83 -8.66 -9.80 -0.01
N SER A 84 -8.04 -8.66 -0.32
CA SER A 84 -7.41 -8.48 -1.62
C SER A 84 -6.00 -9.06 -1.58
N TRP A 85 -5.45 -9.46 -2.72
CA TRP A 85 -4.06 -9.97 -2.80
C TRP A 85 -3.07 -9.03 -2.07
N TYR A 86 -3.28 -7.71 -2.14
CA TYR A 86 -2.44 -6.70 -1.52
C TYR A 86 -2.56 -6.58 0.02
N ASP A 87 -3.37 -7.41 0.67
CA ASP A 87 -3.35 -7.60 2.13
C ASP A 87 -2.35 -8.67 2.57
N GLY A 88 -1.94 -9.58 1.68
CA GLY A 88 -0.95 -10.61 1.98
C GLY A 88 0.48 -10.05 2.00
N LEU A 89 1.34 -10.61 2.86
CA LEU A 89 2.77 -10.34 2.80
C LEU A 89 3.33 -10.85 1.47
N GLY A 90 4.03 -10.00 0.72
CA GLY A 90 4.66 -10.39 -0.53
C GLY A 90 6.19 -10.52 -0.49
N TYR A 91 6.75 -11.17 -1.50
CA TYR A 91 8.18 -11.22 -1.80
C TYR A 91 8.42 -10.83 -3.26
N CYS A 92 9.36 -9.93 -3.50
CA CYS A 92 9.75 -9.46 -4.83
C CYS A 92 11.21 -9.84 -5.12
N THR A 93 11.47 -10.47 -6.27
CA THR A 93 12.79 -11.03 -6.59
C THR A 93 13.85 -10.02 -7.02
N TRP A 94 13.47 -8.75 -7.27
CA TRP A 94 14.34 -7.75 -7.91
C TRP A 94 15.68 -7.53 -7.18
N ASN A 95 15.65 -6.94 -5.98
CA ASN A 95 16.87 -6.65 -5.23
C ASN A 95 17.47 -7.91 -4.57
N SER A 96 16.67 -8.96 -4.39
CA SER A 96 17.14 -10.17 -3.70
C SER A 96 17.91 -11.15 -4.59
N LEU A 97 17.47 -11.35 -5.83
CA LEU A 97 18.03 -12.36 -6.75
C LEU A 97 18.81 -11.74 -7.91
N GLY A 98 18.65 -10.43 -8.11
CA GLY A 98 19.33 -9.64 -9.14
C GLY A 98 18.91 -10.03 -10.56
N GLN A 99 19.62 -9.48 -11.53
CA GLN A 99 19.24 -9.60 -12.94
C GLN A 99 19.37 -11.03 -13.48
N ASN A 100 20.28 -11.87 -12.99
CA ASN A 100 20.42 -13.25 -13.50
C ASN A 100 19.40 -14.20 -12.84
N LEU A 101 18.12 -13.95 -13.06
CA LEU A 101 17.00 -14.69 -12.47
C LEU A 101 16.86 -16.09 -13.09
N ALA A 102 16.61 -17.09 -12.24
CA ALA A 102 16.42 -18.48 -12.65
C ALA A 102 15.49 -19.21 -11.67
N GLU A 103 14.85 -20.29 -12.12
CA GLU A 103 13.97 -21.14 -11.30
C GLU A 103 14.63 -21.54 -9.98
N GLU A 104 15.87 -22.04 -10.04
CA GLU A 104 16.60 -22.55 -8.87
C GLU A 104 16.79 -21.48 -7.79
N LYS A 105 17.07 -20.23 -8.19
CA LYS A 105 17.25 -19.11 -7.27
C LYS A 105 15.94 -18.73 -6.59
N ILE A 106 14.83 -18.76 -7.34
CA ILE A 106 13.50 -18.47 -6.79
C ILE A 106 13.15 -19.52 -5.74
N LEU A 107 13.26 -20.80 -6.08
CA LEU A 107 12.95 -21.88 -5.15
C LEU A 107 13.85 -21.84 -3.90
N TYR A 108 15.15 -21.63 -4.08
CA TYR A 108 16.08 -21.47 -2.95
C TYR A 108 15.68 -20.31 -2.04
N ALA A 109 15.27 -19.17 -2.60
CA ALA A 109 14.80 -18.03 -1.81
C ALA A 109 13.54 -18.36 -1.00
N LEU A 110 12.58 -19.07 -1.62
CA LEU A 110 11.35 -19.49 -0.96
C LEU A 110 11.63 -20.51 0.16
N ASP A 111 12.53 -21.47 -0.06
CA ASP A 111 12.98 -22.42 0.97
C ASP A 111 13.60 -21.66 2.17
N ARG A 112 14.45 -20.65 1.91
CA ARG A 112 15.07 -19.85 2.99
C ARG A 112 14.05 -19.03 3.79
N LEU A 113 13.01 -18.51 3.15
CA LEU A 113 11.91 -17.81 3.84
C LEU A 113 11.15 -18.77 4.76
N GLU A 114 10.77 -19.95 4.25
CA GLU A 114 10.04 -20.95 5.04
C GLU A 114 10.87 -21.49 6.22
N GLU A 115 12.16 -21.77 6.01
CA GLU A 115 13.09 -22.15 7.08
C GLU A 115 13.22 -21.09 8.16
N SER A 116 13.06 -19.81 7.79
CA SER A 116 13.06 -18.67 8.72
C SER A 116 11.70 -18.44 9.40
N GLY A 117 10.71 -19.30 9.13
CA GLY A 117 9.34 -19.18 9.64
C GLY A 117 8.54 -18.03 9.01
N ILE A 118 8.95 -17.56 7.83
CA ILE A 118 8.29 -16.48 7.10
C ILE A 118 7.36 -17.08 6.06
N SER A 119 6.06 -16.85 6.23
CA SER A 119 5.02 -17.29 5.31
C SER A 119 4.54 -16.10 4.50
N ILE A 120 4.88 -16.09 3.20
CA ILE A 120 4.38 -15.11 2.23
C ILE A 120 3.13 -15.64 1.51
N SER A 121 2.27 -14.73 1.07
CA SER A 121 1.08 -15.01 0.26
C SER A 121 1.23 -14.57 -1.19
N ASN A 122 2.09 -13.57 -1.45
CA ASN A 122 2.32 -13.06 -2.80
C ASN A 122 3.78 -13.24 -3.21
N LEU A 123 4.02 -13.71 -4.42
CA LEU A 123 5.34 -13.72 -5.05
C LEU A 123 5.30 -12.85 -6.30
N ILE A 124 6.23 -11.91 -6.43
CA ILE A 124 6.47 -11.15 -7.65
C ILE A 124 7.79 -11.66 -8.25
N ILE A 125 7.67 -12.42 -9.35
CA ILE A 125 8.79 -12.78 -10.22
C ILE A 125 9.09 -11.54 -11.06
N ASP A 126 10.05 -10.76 -10.60
CA ASP A 126 10.43 -9.49 -11.19
C ASP A 126 11.26 -9.68 -12.47
N ASP A 127 11.82 -8.59 -12.99
CA ASP A 127 12.50 -8.49 -14.28
C ASP A 127 13.50 -9.64 -14.58
N ASN A 128 13.64 -9.93 -15.88
CA ASN A 128 14.55 -10.87 -16.51
C ASN A 128 14.16 -12.36 -16.42
N TRP A 129 12.86 -12.66 -16.30
CA TRP A 129 12.35 -14.02 -16.56
C TRP A 129 12.08 -14.26 -18.06
N GLN A 130 11.80 -13.20 -18.82
CA GLN A 130 11.39 -13.26 -20.23
C GLN A 130 12.49 -13.73 -21.18
N SER A 131 12.09 -14.29 -22.33
CA SER A 131 12.97 -14.47 -23.48
C SER A 131 13.28 -13.14 -24.17
N ILE A 132 14.50 -12.63 -24.03
CA ILE A 132 14.92 -11.31 -24.55
C ILE A 132 16.17 -11.40 -25.44
N ASP A 133 16.41 -10.35 -26.23
CA ASP A 133 17.67 -10.21 -26.96
C ASP A 133 18.88 -10.28 -26.03
N ALA A 134 20.00 -10.79 -26.54
CA ALA A 134 21.28 -10.63 -25.85
C ALA A 134 21.60 -9.13 -25.70
N PRO A 135 22.22 -8.72 -24.57
CA PRO A 135 22.71 -7.36 -24.41
C PRO A 135 23.61 -6.97 -25.59
N ASN A 136 23.27 -5.89 -26.29
CA ASN A 136 24.05 -5.44 -27.44
C ASN A 136 25.31 -4.69 -26.99
N GLU A 137 26.44 -4.91 -27.66
CA GLU A 137 27.72 -4.22 -27.39
C GLU A 137 27.63 -2.68 -27.59
N GLY A 138 26.62 -2.19 -28.32
CA GLY A 138 26.37 -0.77 -28.57
C GLY A 138 25.49 -0.05 -27.53
N GLY A 139 25.15 -0.70 -26.40
CA GLY A 139 24.38 -0.07 -25.31
C GLY A 139 22.88 0.06 -25.54
N ALA A 140 22.33 -0.56 -26.60
CA ALA A 140 20.89 -0.64 -26.82
C ALA A 140 20.24 -1.62 -25.83
N GLN A 141 19.11 -1.22 -25.23
CA GLN A 141 18.34 -2.06 -24.33
C GLN A 141 17.76 -3.29 -25.07
N PRO A 142 17.63 -4.46 -24.40
CA PRO A 142 17.14 -5.67 -25.06
C PRO A 142 15.68 -5.56 -25.51
N GLY A 143 15.33 -6.20 -26.63
CA GLY A 143 13.94 -6.36 -27.08
C GLY A 143 13.32 -7.67 -26.59
N TRP A 144 12.00 -7.71 -26.47
CA TRP A 144 11.25 -8.91 -26.11
C TRP A 144 11.07 -9.84 -27.32
N LEU A 145 11.47 -11.11 -27.20
CA LEU A 145 11.44 -12.07 -28.31
C LEU A 145 10.15 -12.89 -28.36
N ASP A 146 9.76 -13.47 -27.22
CA ASP A 146 8.67 -14.45 -27.10
C ASP A 146 7.98 -14.30 -25.73
N PHE A 147 6.71 -14.69 -25.62
CA PHE A 147 5.98 -14.73 -24.36
C PHE A 147 6.58 -15.73 -23.37
N GLU A 148 7.20 -16.81 -23.86
CA GLU A 148 7.79 -17.82 -22.98
C GLU A 148 9.02 -17.32 -22.21
N ALA A 149 9.22 -17.85 -21.01
CA ALA A 149 10.39 -17.59 -20.19
C ALA A 149 11.69 -18.02 -20.88
N ASN A 150 12.81 -17.39 -20.53
CA ASN A 150 14.09 -17.75 -21.12
C ASN A 150 14.48 -19.20 -20.72
N PRO A 151 14.79 -20.07 -21.69
CA PRO A 151 15.03 -21.50 -21.39
C PRO A 151 16.31 -21.76 -20.60
N ALA A 152 17.23 -20.78 -20.54
CA ALA A 152 18.46 -20.90 -19.77
C ALA A 152 18.21 -20.83 -18.25
N GLY A 153 17.33 -19.92 -17.80
CA GLY A 153 16.92 -19.79 -16.40
C GLY A 153 15.67 -20.61 -16.04
N PHE A 154 14.85 -20.96 -17.04
CA PHE A 154 13.55 -21.62 -16.88
C PHE A 154 13.40 -22.77 -17.89
N PRO A 155 14.08 -23.90 -17.68
CA PRO A 155 14.16 -24.99 -18.66
C PRO A 155 12.79 -25.62 -18.99
N ASP A 156 11.86 -25.62 -18.04
CA ASP A 156 10.49 -26.12 -18.21
C ASP A 156 9.47 -24.97 -18.46
N GLY A 157 9.95 -23.79 -18.84
CA GLY A 157 9.15 -22.58 -19.08
C GLY A 157 8.51 -21.99 -17.82
N LEU A 158 7.75 -20.91 -18.00
CA LEU A 158 7.08 -20.19 -16.92
C LEU A 158 6.10 -21.10 -16.17
N LYS A 159 5.35 -21.93 -16.91
CA LYS A 159 4.40 -22.88 -16.32
C LYS A 159 5.10 -23.90 -15.43
N GLY A 160 6.30 -24.36 -15.80
CA GLY A 160 7.09 -25.32 -15.03
C GLY A 160 7.41 -24.78 -13.64
N VAL A 161 8.04 -23.60 -13.58
CA VAL A 161 8.41 -22.95 -12.32
C VAL A 161 7.18 -22.63 -11.45
N VAL A 162 6.12 -22.06 -12.02
CA VAL A 162 4.91 -21.72 -11.27
C VAL A 162 4.24 -22.98 -10.70
N SER A 163 4.14 -24.05 -11.50
CA SER A 163 3.56 -25.33 -11.04
C SER A 163 4.37 -25.95 -9.90
N LYS A 164 5.71 -25.81 -9.95
CA LYS A 164 6.60 -26.28 -8.89
C LYS A 164 6.41 -25.47 -7.61
N ILE A 165 6.39 -24.14 -7.70
CA ILE A 165 6.11 -23.23 -6.58
C ILE A 165 4.78 -23.59 -5.90
N ARG A 166 3.70 -23.76 -6.67
CA ARG A 166 2.37 -24.11 -6.13
C ARG A 166 2.34 -25.46 -5.41
N ARG A 167 3.21 -26.39 -5.80
CA ARG A 167 3.31 -27.73 -5.21
C ARG A 167 4.14 -27.73 -3.93
N THR A 168 5.23 -26.95 -3.87
CA THR A 168 6.19 -26.96 -2.76
C THR A 168 5.89 -25.89 -1.71
N HIS A 169 5.40 -24.71 -2.11
CA HIS A 169 5.17 -23.56 -1.24
C HIS A 169 3.68 -23.21 -1.17
N ARG A 170 2.94 -23.93 -0.30
CA ARG A 170 1.47 -23.86 -0.24
C ARG A 170 0.91 -22.54 0.30
N SER A 171 1.72 -21.74 0.99
CA SER A 171 1.30 -20.44 1.49
C SER A 171 1.14 -19.38 0.39
N ILE A 172 1.81 -19.56 -0.75
CA ILE A 172 1.77 -18.62 -1.86
C ILE A 172 0.44 -18.78 -2.59
N GLU A 173 -0.40 -17.76 -2.44
CA GLU A 173 -1.74 -17.67 -3.02
C GLU A 173 -1.72 -16.98 -4.39
N HIS A 174 -0.80 -16.05 -4.60
CA HIS A 174 -0.70 -15.29 -5.85
C HIS A 174 0.75 -15.22 -6.36
N VAL A 175 0.93 -15.53 -7.64
CA VAL A 175 2.18 -15.37 -8.37
C VAL A 175 1.98 -14.29 -9.42
N PHE A 176 2.75 -13.22 -9.31
CA PHE A 176 2.81 -12.10 -10.24
C PHE A 176 4.08 -12.20 -11.08
N VAL A 177 4.02 -11.69 -12.31
CA VAL A 177 5.20 -11.49 -13.14
C VAL A 177 5.36 -10.03 -13.55
N TRP A 178 6.59 -9.58 -13.65
CA TRP A 178 6.91 -8.25 -14.17
C TRP A 178 6.92 -8.23 -15.71
N HIS A 179 6.49 -7.14 -16.33
CA HIS A 179 6.76 -6.84 -17.75
C HIS A 179 6.74 -5.31 -17.99
N ALA A 180 7.41 -4.80 -19.02
CA ALA A 180 7.27 -3.40 -19.42
C ALA A 180 6.01 -3.19 -20.28
N LEU A 181 5.46 -1.97 -20.30
CA LEU A 181 4.25 -1.66 -21.06
C LEU A 181 4.42 -1.86 -22.57
N LEU A 182 5.54 -1.38 -23.12
CA LEU A 182 5.81 -1.35 -24.57
C LEU A 182 6.61 -2.56 -25.09
N GLY A 183 6.78 -3.60 -24.27
CA GLY A 183 7.59 -4.76 -24.59
C GLY A 183 8.52 -5.14 -23.44
N TYR A 184 9.82 -5.23 -23.72
CA TYR A 184 10.88 -5.17 -22.71
C TYR A 184 11.48 -3.75 -22.67
N TRP A 185 12.60 -3.52 -21.97
CA TRP A 185 13.24 -2.19 -21.87
C TRP A 185 13.56 -1.55 -23.24
N GLY A 186 13.87 -2.35 -24.26
CA GLY A 186 14.10 -1.94 -25.66
C GLY A 186 12.89 -2.12 -26.59
N GLY A 187 11.70 -2.44 -26.05
CA GLY A 187 10.48 -2.71 -26.82
C GLY A 187 10.37 -4.17 -27.25
N ILE A 188 9.79 -4.39 -28.43
CA ILE A 188 9.67 -5.71 -29.08
C ILE A 188 10.88 -5.96 -29.97
N SER A 189 11.48 -7.14 -29.88
CA SER A 189 12.58 -7.52 -30.78
C SER A 189 12.03 -7.78 -32.19
N PRO A 190 12.57 -7.12 -33.24
CA PRO A 190 12.17 -7.40 -34.63
C PRO A 190 12.49 -8.82 -35.11
N ARG A 191 13.29 -9.58 -34.35
CA ARG A 191 13.70 -10.95 -34.67
C ARG A 191 12.85 -12.01 -33.96
N GLY A 192 12.04 -11.59 -32.98
CA GLY A 192 11.24 -12.48 -32.14
C GLY A 192 9.96 -12.97 -32.81
N SER A 193 9.34 -13.99 -32.21
CA SER A 193 8.04 -14.51 -32.62
C SER A 193 6.93 -13.47 -32.42
N ILE A 194 7.06 -12.59 -31.42
CA ILE A 194 6.11 -11.49 -31.19
C ILE A 194 6.04 -10.56 -32.42
N ALA A 195 7.17 -10.09 -32.94
CA ALA A 195 7.18 -9.21 -34.11
C ALA A 195 6.70 -9.89 -35.42
N GLN A 196 6.68 -11.23 -35.44
CA GLN A 196 6.13 -12.00 -36.57
C GLN A 196 4.61 -12.19 -36.43
N ALA A 197 4.11 -12.27 -35.21
CA ALA A 197 2.71 -12.55 -34.90
C ALA A 197 1.83 -11.30 -34.83
N TYR A 198 2.41 -10.11 -34.62
CA TYR A 198 1.71 -8.83 -34.47
C TYR A 198 2.33 -7.76 -35.35
N ASP A 199 1.47 -6.85 -35.84
CA ASP A 199 1.94 -5.65 -36.52
C ASP A 199 2.72 -4.78 -35.53
N THR A 200 3.91 -4.36 -35.95
CA THR A 200 4.80 -3.51 -35.15
C THR A 200 5.20 -2.26 -35.93
N ILE A 201 5.47 -1.18 -35.20
CA ILE A 201 5.98 0.07 -35.74
C ILE A 201 7.24 0.49 -35.00
N ARG A 202 8.10 1.22 -35.71
CA ARG A 202 9.27 1.86 -35.10
C ARG A 202 8.89 3.26 -34.63
N VAL A 203 9.20 3.55 -33.36
CA VAL A 203 9.02 4.86 -32.74
C VAL A 203 10.37 5.37 -32.24
N ASP A 204 10.59 6.67 -32.30
CA ASP A 204 11.77 7.29 -31.69
C ASP A 204 11.45 7.77 -30.27
N ARG A 205 12.45 7.78 -29.40
CA ARG A 205 12.34 8.30 -28.04
C ARG A 205 13.13 9.59 -27.86
N GLU A 206 12.49 10.61 -27.28
CA GLU A 206 13.10 11.93 -27.03
C GLU A 206 14.17 11.90 -25.94
N ASP A 207 14.03 11.02 -24.93
CA ASP A 207 14.92 10.94 -23.77
C ASP A 207 16.22 10.19 -24.04
N THR A 208 16.16 9.11 -24.81
CA THR A 208 17.31 8.26 -25.16
C THR A 208 17.86 8.52 -26.55
N ARG A 209 17.10 9.23 -27.41
CA ARG A 209 17.40 9.43 -28.84
C ARG A 209 17.60 8.11 -29.60
N ALA A 210 16.96 7.04 -29.11
CA ALA A 210 17.01 5.71 -29.70
C ALA A 210 15.65 5.34 -30.31
N GLY A 211 15.68 4.52 -31.36
CA GLY A 211 14.48 3.93 -31.93
C GLY A 211 14.08 2.65 -31.17
N MET A 212 12.79 2.47 -30.96
CA MET A 212 12.15 1.35 -30.28
C MET A 212 11.09 0.75 -31.20
N THR A 213 11.03 -0.58 -31.28
CA THR A 213 9.92 -1.26 -31.97
C THR A 213 8.83 -1.56 -30.95
N VAL A 214 7.58 -1.19 -31.26
CA VAL A 214 6.42 -1.39 -30.39
C VAL A 214 5.27 -1.99 -31.19
N VAL A 215 4.31 -2.63 -30.51
CA VAL A 215 3.09 -3.14 -31.16
C VAL A 215 2.28 -1.97 -31.72
N ALA A 216 1.82 -2.09 -32.96
CA ALA A 216 1.05 -1.08 -33.66
C ALA A 216 -0.35 -0.93 -33.04
N HIS A 217 -0.94 0.27 -33.18
CA HIS A 217 -2.21 0.64 -32.54
C HIS A 217 -3.28 -0.46 -32.61
N ASP A 218 -3.54 -1.02 -33.79
CA ASP A 218 -4.65 -1.95 -34.02
C ASP A 218 -4.44 -3.30 -33.32
N ASP A 219 -3.20 -3.72 -33.11
CA ASP A 219 -2.86 -5.03 -32.54
C ASP A 219 -2.62 -5.02 -31.02
N ILE A 220 -2.53 -3.86 -30.37
CA ILE A 220 -2.29 -3.75 -28.91
C ILE A 220 -3.29 -4.58 -28.09
N SER A 221 -4.57 -4.59 -28.48
CA SER A 221 -5.60 -5.33 -27.73
C SER A 221 -5.37 -6.83 -27.83
N ARG A 222 -5.13 -7.32 -29.05
CA ARG A 222 -4.87 -8.74 -29.33
C ARG A 222 -3.60 -9.20 -28.62
N PHE A 223 -2.55 -8.38 -28.67
CA PHE A 223 -1.29 -8.63 -27.98
C PHE A 223 -1.47 -8.84 -26.46
N TYR A 224 -2.13 -7.92 -25.75
CA TYR A 224 -2.34 -8.10 -24.32
C TYR A 224 -3.29 -9.26 -23.99
N ASP A 225 -4.34 -9.46 -24.80
CA ASP A 225 -5.27 -10.57 -24.59
C ASP A 225 -4.57 -11.93 -24.72
N ASP A 226 -3.74 -12.10 -25.77
CA ASP A 226 -2.98 -13.32 -25.99
C ASP A 226 -1.90 -13.51 -24.91
N PHE A 227 -1.16 -12.46 -24.58
CA PHE A 227 -0.12 -12.52 -23.54
C PHE A 227 -0.70 -12.89 -22.17
N TYR A 228 -1.78 -12.24 -21.76
CA TYR A 228 -2.39 -12.51 -20.45
C TYR A 228 -3.10 -13.86 -20.42
N THR A 229 -3.64 -14.32 -21.55
CA THR A 229 -4.11 -15.71 -21.68
C THR A 229 -2.98 -16.72 -21.48
N PHE A 230 -1.80 -16.45 -22.05
CA PHE A 230 -0.61 -17.28 -21.83
C PHE A 230 -0.19 -17.28 -20.35
N LEU A 231 -0.17 -16.12 -19.69
CA LEU A 231 0.17 -16.01 -18.26
C LEU A 231 -0.80 -16.81 -17.38
N ILE A 232 -2.12 -16.67 -17.58
CA ILE A 232 -3.13 -17.45 -16.85
C ILE A 232 -2.93 -18.95 -17.07
N ARG A 233 -2.68 -19.39 -18.32
CA ARG A 233 -2.40 -20.80 -18.64
C ARG A 233 -1.13 -21.33 -17.98
N SER A 234 -0.20 -20.44 -17.65
CA SER A 234 1.03 -20.72 -16.91
C SER A 234 0.84 -20.68 -15.39
N GLY A 235 -0.35 -20.31 -14.90
CA GLY A 235 -0.70 -20.27 -13.48
C GLY A 235 -0.36 -18.94 -12.79
N VAL A 236 -0.10 -17.87 -13.55
CA VAL A 236 0.14 -16.52 -13.05
C VAL A 236 -1.20 -15.84 -12.73
N ASP A 237 -1.25 -15.14 -11.60
CA ASP A 237 -2.46 -14.52 -11.05
C ASP A 237 -2.51 -13.00 -11.25
N GLY A 238 -1.40 -12.38 -11.64
CA GLY A 238 -1.33 -10.94 -11.82
C GLY A 238 -0.04 -10.45 -12.47
N VAL A 239 0.02 -9.14 -12.72
CA VAL A 239 1.17 -8.51 -13.40
C VAL A 239 1.64 -7.26 -12.68
N LYS A 240 2.96 -7.02 -12.70
CA LYS A 240 3.59 -5.73 -12.40
C LYS A 240 4.04 -5.11 -13.72
N THR A 241 3.36 -4.06 -14.16
CA THR A 241 3.60 -3.45 -15.48
C THR A 241 4.39 -2.16 -15.34
N ASP A 242 5.62 -2.16 -15.84
CA ASP A 242 6.61 -1.12 -15.64
C ASP A 242 6.86 -0.26 -16.89
N ALA A 243 7.72 0.74 -16.75
CA ALA A 243 8.11 1.67 -17.80
C ALA A 243 6.93 2.36 -18.50
N GLN A 244 5.80 2.57 -17.81
CA GLN A 244 4.64 3.23 -18.41
C GLN A 244 4.95 4.67 -18.84
N CYS A 245 5.83 5.36 -18.10
CA CYS A 245 6.32 6.70 -18.45
C CYS A 245 7.06 6.75 -19.80
N ALA A 246 7.49 5.61 -20.37
CA ALA A 246 8.10 5.57 -21.69
C ALA A 246 7.18 6.14 -22.77
N LEU A 247 5.85 6.10 -22.57
CA LEU A 247 4.86 6.73 -23.45
C LEU A 247 5.02 8.25 -23.53
N ASP A 248 5.43 8.93 -22.46
CA ASP A 248 5.60 10.40 -22.49
C ASP A 248 6.86 10.83 -23.24
N ALA A 249 7.83 9.91 -23.36
CA ALA A 249 9.08 10.09 -24.08
C ALA A 249 8.99 9.74 -25.58
N VAL A 250 7.88 9.18 -26.07
CA VAL A 250 7.70 8.89 -27.50
C VAL A 250 7.74 10.20 -28.30
N ALA A 251 8.56 10.24 -29.35
CA ALA A 251 8.71 11.39 -30.22
C ALA A 251 7.57 11.50 -31.25
N GLY A 252 7.22 12.74 -31.58
CA GLY A 252 6.23 13.06 -32.60
C GLY A 252 4.78 13.08 -32.09
N ALA A 253 4.11 14.21 -32.32
CA ALA A 253 2.72 14.42 -31.93
C ALA A 253 1.74 13.36 -32.52
N PRO A 254 1.83 12.98 -33.81
CA PRO A 254 0.95 11.95 -34.36
C PRO A 254 1.07 10.60 -33.66
N THR A 255 2.30 10.18 -33.35
CA THR A 255 2.59 8.90 -32.70
C THR A 255 2.10 8.90 -31.26
N ARG A 256 2.37 9.95 -30.49
CA ARG A 256 1.87 10.07 -29.11
C ARG A 256 0.34 10.04 -29.04
N ARG A 257 -0.32 10.83 -29.90
CA ARG A 257 -1.79 10.85 -29.98
C ARG A 257 -2.37 9.47 -30.31
N ALA A 258 -1.71 8.73 -31.20
CA ALA A 258 -2.17 7.39 -31.58
C ALA A 258 -1.92 6.34 -30.49
N LEU A 259 -0.78 6.39 -29.79
CA LEU A 259 -0.34 5.27 -28.94
C LEU A 259 -0.57 5.47 -27.44
N THR A 260 -0.44 6.68 -26.90
CA THR A 260 -0.40 6.87 -25.44
C THR A 260 -1.67 6.40 -24.75
N ASN A 261 -2.83 6.93 -25.13
CA ASN A 261 -4.09 6.51 -24.54
C ASN A 261 -4.46 5.08 -24.96
N ALA A 262 -4.13 4.68 -26.20
CA ALA A 262 -4.39 3.32 -26.67
C ALA A 262 -3.70 2.25 -25.84
N TYR A 263 -2.41 2.42 -25.52
CA TYR A 263 -1.69 1.50 -24.63
C TYR A 263 -2.27 1.53 -23.20
N LEU A 264 -2.50 2.72 -22.64
CA LEU A 264 -3.03 2.85 -21.28
C LEU A 264 -4.42 2.19 -21.14
N ASP A 265 -5.32 2.41 -22.10
CA ASP A 265 -6.68 1.89 -22.07
C ASP A 265 -6.72 0.39 -22.35
N LYS A 266 -5.99 -0.08 -23.35
CA LYS A 266 -5.97 -1.51 -23.73
C LYS A 266 -5.28 -2.36 -22.66
N TRP A 267 -4.17 -1.89 -22.09
CA TRP A 267 -3.56 -2.51 -20.92
C TRP A 267 -4.52 -2.56 -19.74
N SER A 268 -5.20 -1.46 -19.45
CA SER A 268 -6.17 -1.34 -18.35
C SER A 268 -7.33 -2.32 -18.50
N VAL A 269 -7.90 -2.44 -19.70
CA VAL A 269 -9.01 -3.35 -20.00
C VAL A 269 -8.55 -4.80 -19.95
N ALA A 270 -7.42 -5.14 -20.55
CA ALA A 270 -6.88 -6.50 -20.54
C ALA A 270 -6.53 -6.94 -19.11
N SER A 271 -5.83 -6.09 -18.34
CA SER A 271 -5.47 -6.37 -16.95
C SER A 271 -6.70 -6.66 -16.09
N LEU A 272 -7.74 -5.82 -16.20
CA LEU A 272 -8.99 -6.02 -15.45
C LEU A 272 -9.72 -7.29 -15.89
N ARG A 273 -9.74 -7.59 -17.19
CA ARG A 273 -10.41 -8.78 -17.75
C ARG A 273 -9.77 -10.08 -17.27
N HIS A 274 -8.43 -10.13 -17.26
CA HIS A 274 -7.67 -11.34 -17.01
C HIS A 274 -7.30 -11.52 -15.53
N PHE A 275 -7.00 -10.44 -14.81
CA PHE A 275 -6.48 -10.48 -13.45
C PHE A 275 -7.35 -9.74 -12.42
N GLY A 276 -8.45 -9.10 -12.84
CA GLY A 276 -9.27 -8.31 -11.93
C GLY A 276 -8.49 -7.13 -11.34
N VAL A 277 -8.33 -7.12 -10.01
CA VAL A 277 -7.54 -6.10 -9.29
C VAL A 277 -6.07 -6.49 -9.10
N ALA A 278 -5.64 -7.66 -9.59
CA ALA A 278 -4.27 -8.17 -9.48
C ALA A 278 -3.35 -7.58 -10.57
N SER A 279 -3.17 -6.26 -10.52
CA SER A 279 -2.23 -5.55 -11.39
C SER A 279 -1.58 -4.37 -10.67
N ILE A 280 -0.29 -4.18 -10.91
CA ILE A 280 0.51 -3.08 -10.36
C ILE A 280 0.95 -2.17 -11.51
N ALA A 281 0.61 -0.89 -11.43
CA ALA A 281 1.08 0.15 -12.34
C ALA A 281 2.39 0.74 -11.83
N CYS A 282 3.49 0.51 -12.53
CA CYS A 282 4.81 1.02 -12.20
C CYS A 282 5.28 2.08 -13.19
N MET A 283 6.10 3.02 -12.70
CA MET A 283 6.54 4.19 -13.45
C MET A 283 5.37 4.95 -14.11
N ALA A 284 4.19 4.92 -13.48
CA ALA A 284 2.96 5.49 -14.02
C ALA A 284 2.70 6.94 -13.56
N GLN A 285 3.65 7.56 -12.86
CA GLN A 285 3.56 8.95 -12.36
C GLN A 285 3.94 9.97 -13.44
N PHE A 286 3.36 9.84 -14.63
CA PHE A 286 3.47 10.83 -15.70
C PHE A 286 2.09 11.41 -16.02
N PRO A 287 2.01 12.62 -16.59
CA PRO A 287 0.78 13.39 -16.61
C PRO A 287 -0.40 12.66 -17.26
N GLN A 288 -0.20 12.02 -18.41
CA GLN A 288 -1.28 11.32 -19.11
C GLN A 288 -1.76 10.12 -18.30
N ALA A 289 -0.91 9.27 -17.74
CA ALA A 289 -1.37 8.20 -16.85
C ALA A 289 -2.11 8.74 -15.62
N LEU A 290 -1.58 9.78 -14.96
CA LEU A 290 -2.20 10.38 -13.77
C LEU A 290 -3.63 10.88 -14.05
N PHE A 291 -3.84 11.61 -15.16
CA PHE A 291 -5.11 12.29 -15.43
C PHE A 291 -6.06 11.49 -16.31
N HIS A 292 -5.57 10.73 -17.29
CA HIS A 292 -6.38 9.89 -18.18
C HIS A 292 -6.70 8.54 -17.53
N ALA A 293 -5.70 7.82 -17.02
CA ALA A 293 -5.87 6.44 -16.57
C ALA A 293 -6.18 6.31 -15.07
N LEU A 294 -5.58 7.15 -14.22
CA LEU A 294 -5.59 6.97 -12.75
C LEU A 294 -6.53 7.93 -12.01
N LEU A 295 -6.92 9.07 -12.58
CA LEU A 295 -7.88 9.98 -11.92
C LEU A 295 -9.36 9.55 -12.03
N PRO A 296 -9.83 8.97 -13.15
CA PRO A 296 -11.22 8.50 -13.26
C PRO A 296 -11.53 7.34 -12.29
N ARG A 297 -12.75 7.34 -11.74
CA ARG A 297 -13.25 6.32 -10.81
C ARG A 297 -14.26 5.36 -11.48
N THR A 298 -14.02 5.04 -12.74
CA THR A 298 -14.87 4.17 -13.58
C THR A 298 -14.58 2.69 -13.41
N ARG A 299 -13.53 2.34 -12.68
CA ARG A 299 -13.04 0.97 -12.45
C ARG A 299 -12.58 0.81 -11.00
N PRO A 300 -12.39 -0.43 -10.50
CA PRO A 300 -11.74 -0.65 -9.21
C PRO A 300 -10.37 0.03 -9.15
N PRO A 301 -9.90 0.47 -7.96
CA PRO A 301 -8.57 1.03 -7.80
C PRO A 301 -7.47 0.04 -8.20
N VAL A 302 -6.46 0.53 -8.93
CA VAL A 302 -5.26 -0.25 -9.29
C VAL A 302 -4.14 0.02 -8.30
N VAL A 303 -3.31 -0.97 -7.98
CA VAL A 303 -2.10 -0.73 -7.19
C VAL A 303 -1.14 0.08 -8.05
N ALA A 304 -0.55 1.16 -7.54
CA ALA A 304 0.35 2.02 -8.33
C ALA A 304 1.55 2.47 -7.51
N ARG A 305 2.77 2.26 -8.05
CA ARG A 305 4.02 2.66 -7.39
C ARG A 305 4.09 4.19 -7.30
N THR A 306 4.28 4.70 -6.08
CA THR A 306 4.32 6.14 -5.78
C THR A 306 5.73 6.68 -5.52
N SER A 307 6.76 5.97 -5.95
CA SER A 307 8.16 6.40 -5.87
C SER A 307 8.99 5.84 -7.02
N ASP A 308 10.25 6.27 -7.08
CA ASP A 308 11.32 5.49 -7.70
C ASP A 308 11.58 4.21 -6.89
N ASP A 309 12.46 3.35 -7.42
CA ASP A 309 12.81 2.09 -6.80
C ASP A 309 13.50 2.29 -5.43
N PHE A 310 13.19 1.41 -4.50
CA PHE A 310 13.96 1.22 -3.28
C PHE A 310 15.35 0.67 -3.63
N VAL A 311 16.38 1.47 -3.34
CA VAL A 311 17.78 1.11 -3.55
C VAL A 311 18.41 0.71 -2.20
N PRO A 312 18.64 -0.59 -1.93
CA PRO A 312 19.16 -1.06 -0.64
C PRO A 312 20.57 -0.53 -0.35
N ASP A 313 21.44 -0.50 -1.35
CA ASP A 313 22.84 -0.04 -1.20
C ASP A 313 22.98 1.50 -1.25
N GLY A 314 21.86 2.22 -1.23
CA GLY A 314 21.84 3.68 -1.24
C GLY A 314 22.34 4.29 0.08
N PRO A 315 22.75 5.57 0.07
CA PRO A 315 23.07 6.27 1.30
C PRO A 315 21.84 6.44 2.20
N ALA A 316 22.06 6.71 3.49
CA ALA A 316 21.00 6.98 4.46
C ALA A 316 19.98 8.05 3.99
N SER A 317 20.45 9.08 3.29
CA SER A 317 19.59 10.12 2.70
C SER A 317 18.63 9.56 1.65
N ALA A 318 19.03 8.57 0.85
CA ALA A 318 18.16 7.95 -0.14
C ALA A 318 16.99 7.18 0.50
N HIS A 319 17.22 6.50 1.62
CA HIS A 319 16.14 5.83 2.36
C HIS A 319 15.14 6.81 2.98
N ARG A 320 15.64 7.92 3.53
CA ARG A 320 14.80 8.99 4.10
C ARG A 320 14.02 9.69 2.99
N TRP A 321 14.68 9.96 1.86
CA TRP A 321 14.06 10.53 0.66
C TRP A 321 12.95 9.63 0.13
N HIS A 322 13.17 8.32 0.03
CA HIS A 322 12.17 7.37 -0.46
C HIS A 322 10.87 7.45 0.34
N VAL A 323 10.95 7.49 1.67
CA VAL A 323 9.78 7.62 2.55
C VAL A 323 9.15 9.02 2.46
N TRP A 324 9.97 10.06 2.41
CA TRP A 324 9.50 11.44 2.24
C TRP A 324 8.75 11.63 0.92
N ALA A 325 9.31 11.16 -0.20
CA ALA A 325 8.74 11.25 -1.53
C ALA A 325 7.43 10.48 -1.63
N ASN A 326 7.36 9.25 -1.11
CA ASN A 326 6.12 8.48 -1.06
C ASN A 326 5.01 9.20 -0.25
N ALA A 327 5.34 9.75 0.92
CA ALA A 327 4.37 10.48 1.74
C ALA A 327 3.84 11.75 1.03
N HIS A 328 4.71 12.46 0.30
CA HIS A 328 4.33 13.65 -0.47
C HIS A 328 3.53 13.29 -1.73
N ASN A 329 3.93 12.24 -2.45
CA ASN A 329 3.16 11.72 -3.59
C ASN A 329 1.77 11.21 -3.14
N GLY A 330 1.65 10.74 -1.89
CA GLY A 330 0.40 10.43 -1.22
C GLY A 330 -0.62 11.57 -1.24
N LEU A 331 -0.18 12.83 -1.21
CA LEU A 331 -1.05 14.01 -1.26
C LEU A 331 -1.91 14.03 -2.53
N LEU A 332 -1.35 13.66 -3.67
CA LEU A 332 -2.08 13.50 -4.93
C LEU A 332 -2.74 12.13 -5.02
N ALA A 333 -2.02 11.07 -4.64
CA ALA A 333 -2.47 9.68 -4.80
C ALA A 333 -3.80 9.40 -4.07
N GLN A 334 -4.06 10.03 -2.91
CA GLN A 334 -5.34 9.90 -2.19
C GLN A 334 -6.56 10.34 -3.02
N TYR A 335 -6.36 11.18 -4.05
CA TYR A 335 -7.44 11.63 -4.94
C TYR A 335 -7.55 10.83 -6.23
N LEU A 336 -6.51 10.07 -6.58
CA LEU A 336 -6.52 9.14 -7.69
C LEU A 336 -7.32 7.88 -7.32
N ASN A 337 -7.61 7.06 -8.32
CA ASN A 337 -8.25 5.77 -8.20
C ASN A 337 -7.19 4.66 -8.08
N VAL A 338 -6.34 4.77 -7.06
CA VAL A 338 -5.20 3.87 -6.84
C VAL A 338 -5.09 3.42 -5.39
N VAL A 339 -4.45 2.27 -5.20
CA VAL A 339 -3.85 1.87 -3.92
C VAL A 339 -2.35 2.19 -4.02
N PRO A 340 -1.83 3.16 -3.26
CA PRO A 340 -0.41 3.56 -3.36
C PRO A 340 0.51 2.42 -2.95
N ASP A 341 1.52 2.17 -3.76
CA ASP A 341 2.55 1.18 -3.52
C ASP A 341 3.88 1.88 -3.23
N TRP A 342 4.38 1.68 -2.02
CA TRP A 342 5.59 2.34 -1.50
C TRP A 342 6.85 1.50 -1.78
N ASP A 343 6.73 0.52 -2.67
CA ASP A 343 7.77 -0.35 -3.18
C ASP A 343 8.33 -1.34 -2.14
N MET A 344 9.13 -2.30 -2.60
CA MET A 344 9.76 -3.31 -1.73
C MET A 344 10.72 -2.72 -0.71
N PHE A 345 11.10 -3.49 0.32
CA PHE A 345 12.23 -3.18 1.22
C PHE A 345 12.90 -4.46 1.75
N GLN A 346 14.06 -4.30 2.39
CA GLN A 346 14.77 -5.38 3.07
C GLN A 346 14.60 -5.32 4.58
N THR A 347 14.35 -6.47 5.21
CA THR A 347 14.15 -6.63 6.65
C THR A 347 15.46 -6.75 7.41
N ALA A 348 16.49 -7.32 6.79
CA ALA A 348 17.85 -7.36 7.32
C ALA A 348 18.66 -6.14 6.84
N HIS A 349 18.26 -4.94 7.27
CA HIS A 349 18.85 -3.68 6.83
C HIS A 349 18.88 -2.63 7.95
N PRO A 350 19.89 -1.73 8.04
CA PRO A 350 19.92 -0.68 9.08
C PRO A 350 18.69 0.23 9.12
N PHE A 351 18.06 0.47 7.96
CA PHE A 351 16.80 1.23 7.83
C PHE A 351 15.53 0.34 7.77
N ALA A 352 15.63 -0.96 8.06
CA ALA A 352 14.51 -1.89 7.92
C ALA A 352 13.29 -1.47 8.75
N HIS A 353 13.51 -1.15 10.02
CA HIS A 353 12.46 -0.68 10.93
C HIS A 353 11.79 0.63 10.45
N PHE A 354 12.59 1.55 9.91
CA PHE A 354 12.12 2.82 9.35
C PHE A 354 11.21 2.60 8.13
N HIS A 355 11.65 1.74 7.19
CA HIS A 355 10.89 1.38 5.99
C HIS A 355 9.64 0.57 6.28
N ALA A 356 9.72 -0.36 7.23
CA ALA A 356 8.60 -1.16 7.70
C ALA A 356 7.48 -0.30 8.29
N ALA A 357 7.84 0.64 9.18
CA ALA A 357 6.88 1.55 9.80
C ALA A 357 6.18 2.46 8.77
N ALA A 358 6.94 3.00 7.82
CA ALA A 358 6.41 3.79 6.71
C ALA A 358 5.39 3.02 5.86
N ARG A 359 5.71 1.77 5.48
CA ARG A 359 4.81 0.90 4.69
C ARG A 359 3.60 0.43 5.48
N CYS A 360 3.71 0.23 6.80
CA CYS A 360 2.53 -0.05 7.62
C CYS A 360 1.53 1.11 7.61
N LEU A 361 2.03 2.37 7.55
CA LEU A 361 1.20 3.58 7.52
C LEU A 361 0.68 3.96 6.13
N SER A 362 1.26 3.43 5.05
CA SER A 362 0.95 3.85 3.68
C SER A 362 -0.50 3.57 3.28
N GLY A 363 -1.12 2.53 3.87
CA GLY A 363 -2.39 1.97 3.41
C GLY A 363 -2.25 1.12 2.15
N GLY A 364 -1.02 0.83 1.71
CA GLY A 364 -0.67 0.05 0.52
C GLY A 364 -0.15 -1.35 0.81
N PRO A 365 0.15 -2.16 -0.22
CA PRO A 365 0.76 -3.48 -0.05
C PRO A 365 2.11 -3.38 0.68
N LEU A 366 2.52 -4.51 1.27
CA LEU A 366 3.84 -4.67 1.86
C LEU A 366 4.46 -5.95 1.32
N TYR A 367 5.57 -5.79 0.63
CA TYR A 367 6.37 -6.91 0.15
C TYR A 367 7.86 -6.65 0.38
N ILE A 368 8.58 -7.71 0.68
CA ILE A 368 10.01 -7.69 1.00
C ILE A 368 10.85 -8.15 -0.19
N THR A 369 12.13 -7.82 -0.18
CA THR A 369 13.10 -8.24 -1.20
C THR A 369 14.41 -8.67 -0.53
N ASP A 370 14.26 -9.43 0.54
CA ASP A 370 15.37 -9.93 1.35
C ASP A 370 16.28 -10.85 0.54
N VAL A 371 17.59 -10.66 0.72
CA VAL A 371 18.59 -11.62 0.26
C VAL A 371 18.31 -12.97 0.94
N PRO A 372 18.28 -14.10 0.21
CA PRO A 372 18.00 -15.40 0.79
C PRO A 372 18.89 -15.72 2.00
N GLY A 373 18.26 -16.03 3.14
CA GLY A 373 18.94 -16.32 4.41
C GLY A 373 19.27 -15.09 5.26
N GLN A 374 18.97 -13.88 4.79
CA GLN A 374 19.13 -12.62 5.54
C GLN A 374 17.76 -12.01 5.81
N HIS A 375 17.12 -12.49 6.88
CA HIS A 375 15.76 -12.10 7.24
C HIS A 375 15.68 -11.63 8.69
N ASP A 376 14.75 -10.73 8.98
CA ASP A 376 14.32 -10.38 10.34
C ASP A 376 12.86 -10.79 10.58
N PRO A 377 12.60 -12.03 11.04
CA PRO A 377 11.26 -12.49 11.39
C PRO A 377 10.63 -11.69 12.55
N ALA A 378 11.44 -11.10 13.44
CA ALA A 378 10.92 -10.34 14.57
C ALA A 378 10.35 -9.00 14.11
N LEU A 379 10.99 -8.34 13.15
CA LEU A 379 10.43 -7.17 12.47
C LEU A 379 9.16 -7.53 11.72
N LEU A 380 9.15 -8.60 10.93
CA LEU A 380 7.95 -9.00 10.17
C LEU A 380 6.74 -9.29 11.06
N ARG A 381 6.94 -9.92 12.22
CA ARG A 381 5.87 -10.13 13.22
C ARG A 381 5.27 -8.83 13.77
N ARG A 382 5.96 -7.70 13.65
CA ARG A 382 5.46 -6.37 14.05
C ARG A 382 4.66 -5.69 12.93
N CYS A 383 4.91 -6.04 11.67
CA CYS A 383 4.24 -5.49 10.49
C CYS A 383 3.03 -6.32 10.04
N THR A 384 3.06 -7.60 10.37
CA THR A 384 2.08 -8.59 9.93
C THR A 384 1.38 -9.26 11.11
N ALA A 385 0.23 -9.86 10.84
CA ALA A 385 -0.53 -10.63 11.80
C ALA A 385 -1.08 -11.90 11.13
N ARG A 386 -1.29 -12.96 11.91
CA ARG A 386 -1.92 -14.18 11.40
C ARG A 386 -3.43 -14.10 11.56
N THR A 387 -4.19 -14.48 10.54
CA THR A 387 -5.65 -14.63 10.65
C THR A 387 -6.01 -15.91 11.39
N THR A 388 -7.28 -16.07 11.76
CA THR A 388 -7.80 -17.32 12.34
C THR A 388 -7.69 -18.51 11.38
N LEU A 389 -7.59 -18.24 10.06
CA LEU A 389 -7.31 -19.22 9.01
C LEU A 389 -5.81 -19.51 8.82
N GLY A 390 -4.95 -18.88 9.61
CA GLY A 390 -3.51 -19.10 9.57
C GLY A 390 -2.74 -18.33 8.50
N LYS A 391 -3.41 -17.48 7.70
CA LYS A 391 -2.80 -16.61 6.68
C LYS A 391 -2.04 -15.45 7.31
N THR A 392 -0.95 -15.01 6.68
CA THR A 392 -0.19 -13.82 7.09
C THR A 392 -0.68 -12.59 6.34
N ILE A 393 -1.25 -11.63 7.06
CA ILE A 393 -1.75 -10.38 6.49
C ILE A 393 -1.02 -9.15 7.04
N VAL A 394 -1.06 -8.07 6.28
CA VAL A 394 -0.57 -6.74 6.64
C VAL A 394 -1.74 -5.93 7.21
N LEU A 395 -1.52 -5.27 8.34
CA LEU A 395 -2.55 -4.45 8.99
C LEU A 395 -2.58 -3.04 8.38
N ARG A 396 -3.12 -2.95 7.16
CA ARG A 396 -3.21 -1.69 6.41
C ARG A 396 -4.32 -0.79 6.96
N PRO A 397 -4.05 0.48 7.27
CA PRO A 397 -5.07 1.49 7.52
C PRO A 397 -6.02 1.67 6.33
N SER A 398 -7.23 2.17 6.58
CA SER A 398 -8.26 2.33 5.55
C SER A 398 -8.04 3.54 4.65
N VAL A 399 -7.22 4.50 5.10
CA VAL A 399 -6.93 5.76 4.40
C VAL A 399 -5.45 5.81 4.08
N VAL A 400 -5.13 6.25 2.87
CA VAL A 400 -3.76 6.45 2.39
C VAL A 400 -2.96 7.33 3.35
N GLY A 401 -1.73 6.91 3.63
CA GLY A 401 -0.75 7.70 4.37
C GLY A 401 -0.27 8.89 3.55
N ILE A 402 -0.30 10.10 4.13
CA ILE A 402 0.15 11.33 3.46
C ILE A 402 1.07 12.15 4.37
N ALA A 403 1.91 13.01 3.78
CA ALA A 403 2.60 14.05 4.52
C ALA A 403 1.59 15.04 5.13
N LEU A 404 1.71 15.34 6.43
CA LEU A 404 0.83 16.30 7.11
C LEU A 404 1.24 17.76 6.92
N ASP A 405 2.51 18.02 6.58
CA ASP A 405 3.02 19.37 6.31
C ASP A 405 3.55 19.43 4.87
N PRO A 406 2.68 19.70 3.88
CA PRO A 406 3.02 19.56 2.45
C PRO A 406 4.05 20.58 1.94
N TYR A 407 4.41 21.57 2.75
CA TYR A 407 5.36 22.62 2.41
C TYR A 407 6.73 22.45 3.10
N LEU A 408 6.92 21.37 3.88
CA LEU A 408 8.22 21.10 4.49
C LEU A 408 9.18 20.52 3.47
N ASP A 409 10.23 21.28 3.19
CA ASP A 409 11.35 20.84 2.38
C ASP A 409 12.09 19.67 3.04
N PHE A 410 12.62 18.76 2.22
CA PHE A 410 13.35 17.58 2.68
C PHE A 410 14.58 17.94 3.52
N ASP A 411 15.33 18.98 3.12
CA ASP A 411 16.58 19.40 3.77
C ASP A 411 16.36 20.36 4.94
N SER A 412 15.11 20.70 5.27
CA SER A 412 14.77 21.59 6.40
C SER A 412 15.20 21.04 7.76
N GLY A 413 15.46 19.73 7.86
CA GLY A 413 15.76 19.03 9.10
C GLY A 413 14.56 18.84 10.04
N ALA A 414 13.35 19.18 9.59
CA ALA A 414 12.11 18.92 10.31
C ALA A 414 11.71 17.44 10.20
N LEU A 415 11.00 16.93 11.21
CA LEU A 415 10.45 15.57 11.14
C LEU A 415 9.38 15.48 10.05
N LEU A 416 9.41 14.40 9.28
CA LEU A 416 8.30 14.05 8.41
C LEU A 416 7.18 13.45 9.26
N LYS A 417 6.00 14.09 9.25
CA LYS A 417 4.77 13.52 9.81
C LYS A 417 3.97 12.84 8.71
N ILE A 418 3.71 11.54 8.86
CA ILE A 418 2.86 10.76 7.96
C ILE A 418 1.55 10.46 8.67
N GLY A 419 0.46 11.04 8.19
CA GLY A 419 -0.88 10.85 8.76
C GLY A 419 -1.72 9.87 7.95
N SER A 420 -2.41 8.98 8.65
CA SER A 420 -3.35 7.99 8.11
C SER A 420 -4.55 7.84 9.06
N PHE A 421 -5.54 7.04 8.67
CA PHE A 421 -6.74 6.80 9.44
C PHE A 421 -7.29 5.39 9.14
N HIS A 422 -7.85 4.72 10.15
CA HIS A 422 -8.49 3.43 9.99
C HIS A 422 -9.91 3.43 10.57
N GLY A 423 -10.84 2.78 9.86
CA GLY A 423 -12.25 2.65 10.24
C GLY A 423 -13.18 3.63 9.50
N SER A 424 -14.49 3.43 9.66
CA SER A 424 -15.52 4.23 8.99
C SER A 424 -16.03 5.37 9.87
N GLY A 425 -16.12 6.58 9.30
CA GLY A 425 -16.79 7.72 9.92
C GLY A 425 -16.13 8.22 11.23
N SER A 426 -16.97 8.69 12.16
CA SER A 426 -16.58 9.39 13.39
C SER A 426 -16.11 8.48 14.54
N GLY A 427 -15.92 7.18 14.27
CA GLY A 427 -15.51 6.16 15.24
C GLY A 427 -14.15 5.50 14.95
N GLY A 428 -13.45 5.91 13.90
CA GLY A 428 -12.15 5.34 13.53
C GLY A 428 -10.98 5.81 14.42
N VAL A 429 -9.79 5.29 14.11
CA VAL A 429 -8.53 5.58 14.80
C VAL A 429 -7.64 6.39 13.88
N SER A 430 -7.16 7.53 14.38
CA SER A 430 -6.17 8.35 13.67
C SER A 430 -4.77 7.84 13.96
N LEU A 431 -3.95 7.70 12.93
CA LEU A 431 -2.59 7.18 13.01
C LEU A 431 -1.62 8.23 12.47
N THR A 432 -0.55 8.48 13.22
CA THR A 432 0.50 9.41 12.79
C THR A 432 1.86 8.81 13.06
N GLY A 433 2.64 8.62 12.01
CA GLY A 433 4.07 8.33 12.12
C GLY A 433 4.89 9.61 12.10
N VAL A 434 5.96 9.64 12.89
CA VAL A 434 6.99 10.67 12.80
C VAL A 434 8.31 10.04 12.41
N PHE A 435 8.98 10.62 11.42
CA PHE A 435 10.16 10.06 10.78
C PHE A 435 11.28 11.09 10.73
N GLN A 436 12.46 10.67 11.14
CA GLN A 436 13.67 11.48 11.13
C GLN A 436 14.22 11.58 9.69
N THR A 437 14.24 12.80 9.13
CA THR A 437 14.73 13.09 7.76
C THR A 437 16.20 13.54 7.71
N SER A 438 16.77 13.94 8.85
CA SER A 438 18.17 14.36 8.97
C SER A 438 18.91 13.59 10.07
N ASP A 439 20.22 13.76 10.22
CA ASP A 439 20.96 13.13 11.33
C ASP A 439 20.69 13.82 12.68
N LEU A 440 20.12 15.02 12.66
CA LEU A 440 19.84 15.82 13.84
C LEU A 440 18.51 15.41 14.49
N ARG A 441 18.58 14.69 15.60
CA ARG A 441 17.40 14.29 16.37
C ARG A 441 16.71 15.50 16.97
N ARG A 442 15.44 15.69 16.64
CA ARG A 442 14.65 16.82 17.14
C ARG A 442 13.25 16.35 17.51
N PRO A 443 12.91 16.26 18.81
CA PRO A 443 11.52 16.12 19.19
C PRO A 443 10.75 17.39 18.81
N ILE A 444 9.46 17.26 18.53
CA ILE A 444 8.59 18.38 18.17
C ILE A 444 7.41 18.42 19.13
N LEU A 445 7.17 19.58 19.73
CA LEU A 445 5.91 19.86 20.42
C LEU A 445 4.88 20.30 19.39
N ALA A 446 3.82 19.52 19.19
CA ALA A 446 2.80 19.81 18.19
C ALA A 446 1.39 19.73 18.79
N PRO A 447 0.47 20.64 18.43
CA PRO A 447 -0.94 20.51 18.76
C PRO A 447 -1.53 19.18 18.30
N LEU A 448 -2.46 18.63 19.07
CA LEU A 448 -3.15 17.39 18.72
C LEU A 448 -3.88 17.51 17.37
N SER A 449 -4.50 18.67 17.11
CA SER A 449 -5.27 18.97 15.90
C SER A 449 -4.44 19.00 14.61
N SER A 450 -3.17 19.39 14.68
CA SER A 450 -2.24 19.41 13.53
C SER A 450 -1.40 18.15 13.42
N SER A 451 -1.47 17.27 14.42
CA SER A 451 -0.74 16.01 14.45
C SER A 451 -1.56 14.84 13.92
N PHE A 452 -2.88 14.92 13.91
CA PHE A 452 -3.77 13.82 13.55
C PHE A 452 -4.88 14.27 12.61
N ARG A 453 -5.24 13.42 11.66
CA ARG A 453 -6.40 13.64 10.78
C ARG A 453 -7.67 13.06 11.38
N GLY A 454 -8.82 13.64 11.06
CA GLY A 454 -10.12 13.06 11.40
C GLY A 454 -10.52 13.12 12.87
N LEU A 455 -9.82 13.91 13.69
CA LEU A 455 -10.23 14.14 15.08
C LEU A 455 -11.47 15.02 15.14
N LEU A 456 -12.48 14.56 15.89
CA LEU A 456 -13.70 15.32 16.16
C LEU A 456 -13.47 16.38 17.24
N PRO A 457 -14.03 17.59 17.08
CA PRO A 457 -14.07 18.60 18.14
C PRO A 457 -14.76 18.09 19.41
N SER A 458 -14.36 18.63 20.56
CA SER A 458 -14.96 18.35 21.89
C SER A 458 -15.02 16.87 22.30
N THR A 459 -14.30 16.00 21.59
CA THR A 459 -14.19 14.57 21.88
C THR A 459 -12.87 14.30 22.61
N SER A 460 -12.91 13.37 23.58
CA SER A 460 -11.72 12.94 24.31
C SER A 460 -11.04 11.75 23.64
N TYR A 461 -9.72 11.79 23.57
CA TYR A 461 -8.86 10.76 23.02
C TYR A 461 -7.79 10.35 24.02
N VAL A 462 -7.29 9.14 23.89
CA VAL A 462 -5.97 8.77 24.41
C VAL A 462 -5.04 8.51 23.24
N VAL A 463 -3.78 8.92 23.38
CA VAL A 463 -2.77 8.72 22.34
C VAL A 463 -1.77 7.68 22.85
N ARG A 464 -1.62 6.59 22.11
CA ARG A 464 -0.64 5.54 22.40
C ARG A 464 0.56 5.66 21.48
N ALA A 465 1.76 5.63 22.04
CA ALA A 465 3.02 5.48 21.30
C ALA A 465 3.34 4.00 21.10
N TYR A 466 3.66 3.59 19.88
CA TYR A 466 3.91 2.19 19.56
C TYR A 466 5.23 1.68 20.17
N THR A 467 6.35 2.38 19.97
CA THR A 467 7.67 1.84 20.35
C THR A 467 7.86 1.73 21.87
N THR A 468 7.24 2.63 22.63
CA THR A 468 7.34 2.65 24.10
C THR A 468 6.14 2.02 24.81
N GLY A 469 5.02 1.82 24.11
CA GLY A 469 3.75 1.37 24.68
C GLY A 469 3.05 2.38 25.60
N ARG A 470 3.64 3.56 25.82
CA ARG A 470 3.09 4.60 26.70
C ARG A 470 1.78 5.16 26.15
N VAL A 471 0.90 5.54 27.05
CA VAL A 471 -0.41 6.13 26.74
C VAL A 471 -0.53 7.49 27.41
N SER A 472 -1.01 8.49 26.68
CA SER A 472 -1.27 9.81 27.23
C SER A 472 -2.43 9.78 28.25
N PRO A 473 -2.51 10.76 29.16
CA PRO A 473 -3.78 11.09 29.80
C PRO A 473 -4.87 11.38 28.75
N PRO A 474 -6.16 11.35 29.10
CA PRO A 474 -7.23 11.81 28.21
C PRO A 474 -6.98 13.25 27.74
N LEU A 475 -6.92 13.42 26.42
CA LEU A 475 -6.75 14.72 25.76
C LEU A 475 -8.04 15.08 25.03
N THR A 476 -8.42 16.36 25.02
CA THR A 476 -9.51 16.87 24.20
C THR A 476 -8.94 17.63 23.02
N ASN A 477 -9.55 17.49 21.84
CA ASN A 477 -9.22 18.26 20.65
C ASN A 477 -9.76 19.71 20.75
N LEU A 478 -9.29 20.43 21.77
CA LEU A 478 -9.42 21.88 21.94
C LEU A 478 -8.01 22.46 21.86
N ASP A 479 -7.87 23.70 21.39
CA ASP A 479 -6.65 24.32 20.82
C ASP A 479 -5.38 24.35 21.70
N GLU A 480 -5.39 23.78 22.91
CA GLU A 480 -4.29 23.83 23.88
C GLU A 480 -3.59 22.47 24.12
N ALA A 481 -4.20 21.33 23.74
CA ALA A 481 -3.58 20.02 23.98
C ALA A 481 -2.44 19.76 22.98
N SER A 482 -1.20 19.65 23.48
CA SER A 482 -0.01 19.38 22.67
C SER A 482 0.67 18.07 23.05
N LEU A 483 1.32 17.44 22.07
CA LEU A 483 2.10 16.21 22.23
C LEU A 483 3.56 16.47 21.92
N LEU A 484 4.44 15.84 22.69
CA LEU A 484 5.86 15.77 22.38
C LEU A 484 6.12 14.56 21.47
N LEU A 485 6.16 14.82 20.17
CA LEU A 485 6.42 13.81 19.15
C LEU A 485 7.93 13.55 19.09
N THR A 486 8.34 12.33 19.40
CA THR A 486 9.75 11.93 19.55
C THR A 486 9.99 10.61 18.82
N PRO A 487 10.73 10.60 17.70
CA PRO A 487 11.17 9.37 17.06
C PRO A 487 12.06 8.54 18.00
N SER A 488 11.99 7.22 17.88
CA SER A 488 12.87 6.30 18.61
C SER A 488 14.33 6.58 18.31
N ALA A 489 15.15 6.51 19.36
CA ALA A 489 16.59 6.64 19.27
C ALA A 489 17.24 5.56 18.39
N ASP A 490 16.67 4.36 18.36
CA ASP A 490 17.28 3.21 17.71
C ASP A 490 16.89 3.12 16.24
N TRP A 491 15.69 3.61 15.88
CA TRP A 491 15.08 3.36 14.58
C TRP A 491 14.71 4.63 13.79
N GLY A 492 14.79 5.81 14.40
CA GLY A 492 14.50 7.08 13.73
C GLY A 492 13.02 7.28 13.37
N TYR A 493 12.10 6.52 13.99
CA TYR A 493 10.66 6.70 13.81
C TYR A 493 9.88 6.45 15.11
N GLU A 494 8.64 6.93 15.18
CA GLU A 494 7.60 6.50 16.14
C GLU A 494 6.23 6.51 15.44
N ILE A 495 5.30 5.67 15.89
CA ILE A 495 3.90 5.66 15.45
C ILE A 495 3.01 5.97 16.65
N TYR A 496 2.15 6.96 16.48
CA TYR A 496 1.13 7.33 17.44
C TYR A 496 -0.25 6.96 16.93
N ALA A 497 -1.09 6.43 17.81
CA ALA A 497 -2.49 6.12 17.53
C ALA A 497 -3.40 6.89 18.50
N ALA A 498 -4.31 7.72 17.97
CA ALA A 498 -5.29 8.46 18.75
C ALA A 498 -6.62 7.70 18.78
N HIS A 499 -6.97 7.15 19.95
CA HIS A 499 -8.16 6.35 20.17
C HIS A 499 -9.24 7.17 20.87
N LYS A 500 -10.42 7.23 20.27
CA LYS A 500 -11.59 7.90 20.84
C LYS A 500 -12.04 7.20 22.12
N LEU A 501 -12.24 7.96 23.19
CA LEU A 501 -12.76 7.43 24.45
C LEU A 501 -14.28 7.35 24.45
N THR A 502 -14.80 6.20 24.88
CA THR A 502 -16.21 6.04 25.24
C THR A 502 -16.37 6.31 26.73
N ARG A 503 -17.17 7.32 27.06
CA ARG A 503 -17.50 7.69 28.45
C ARG A 503 -18.68 6.85 28.93
N CYS A 504 -18.43 6.01 29.93
CA CYS A 504 -19.42 5.14 30.55
C CYS A 504 -19.83 5.76 31.88
N ARG A 505 -21.02 6.39 31.91
CA ARG A 505 -21.64 6.90 33.13
C ARG A 505 -22.70 5.92 33.61
N ARG A 506 -22.67 5.63 34.91
CA ARG A 506 -23.76 4.95 35.60
C ARG A 506 -24.54 5.91 36.48
N ASP A 507 -25.81 5.61 36.68
CA ASP A 507 -26.64 6.29 37.67
C ASP A 507 -26.09 6.03 39.08
N GLY A 508 -25.79 7.11 39.81
CA GLY A 508 -25.32 7.05 41.20
C GLY A 508 -23.80 6.97 41.42
N GLU A 509 -22.99 6.75 40.37
CA GLU A 509 -21.52 6.76 40.48
C GLU A 509 -20.94 8.16 40.18
N ALA A 510 -20.03 8.63 41.04
CA ALA A 510 -19.38 9.94 40.88
C ALA A 510 -18.25 9.93 39.83
N ALA A 511 -17.59 8.79 39.61
CA ALA A 511 -16.43 8.66 38.72
C ALA A 511 -16.83 8.15 37.32
N MET A 512 -16.32 8.81 36.28
CA MET A 512 -16.53 8.40 34.89
C MET A 512 -15.54 7.30 34.49
N LEU A 513 -16.04 6.14 34.09
CA LEU A 513 -15.20 5.14 33.44
C LEU A 513 -15.05 5.49 31.96
N CYS A 514 -13.80 5.62 31.49
CA CYS A 514 -13.50 5.82 30.08
C CYS A 514 -12.80 4.58 29.51
N VAL A 515 -13.28 4.09 28.37
CA VAL A 515 -12.73 2.91 27.70
C VAL A 515 -12.47 3.16 26.21
N ALA A 516 -11.47 2.49 25.66
CA ALA A 516 -11.23 2.45 24.22
C ALA A 516 -10.49 1.17 23.81
N SER A 517 -10.89 0.58 22.67
CA SER A 517 -10.15 -0.51 22.05
C SER A 517 -8.93 0.02 21.32
N LEU A 518 -7.76 -0.55 21.60
CA LEU A 518 -6.48 -0.13 21.06
C LEU A 518 -6.01 -0.95 19.85
N GLY A 519 -6.69 -2.07 19.57
CA GLY A 519 -6.31 -3.01 18.51
C GLY A 519 -5.18 -3.93 18.96
N LEU A 520 -4.41 -4.46 18.01
CA LEU A 520 -3.28 -5.36 18.29
C LEU A 520 -2.03 -4.58 18.68
N VAL A 521 -1.80 -4.38 19.98
CA VAL A 521 -0.80 -3.44 20.51
C VAL A 521 0.66 -3.88 20.27
N ASP A 522 0.87 -5.13 19.88
CA ASP A 522 2.15 -5.70 19.46
C ASP A 522 2.48 -5.43 17.98
N LYS A 523 1.57 -4.81 17.23
CA LYS A 523 1.73 -4.48 15.80
C LYS A 523 1.86 -2.97 15.58
N MET A 524 2.68 -2.58 14.61
CA MET A 524 2.98 -1.17 14.28
C MET A 524 1.72 -0.34 14.02
N THR A 525 0.80 -0.87 13.23
CA THR A 525 -0.51 -0.28 12.92
C THR A 525 -1.65 -1.16 13.44
N GLY A 526 -1.49 -1.71 14.65
CA GLY A 526 -2.43 -2.63 15.27
C GLY A 526 -3.88 -2.17 15.36
N ALA A 527 -4.12 -0.86 15.38
CA ALA A 527 -5.45 -0.28 15.29
C ALA A 527 -6.20 -0.71 14.02
N ALA A 528 -5.47 -0.99 12.93
CA ALA A 528 -6.02 -1.48 11.69
C ALA A 528 -6.50 -2.93 11.74
N ALA A 529 -6.32 -3.63 12.87
CA ALA A 529 -6.96 -4.93 13.08
C ALA A 529 -8.44 -4.82 13.47
N ILE A 530 -8.92 -3.64 13.90
CA ILE A 530 -10.28 -3.44 14.42
C ILE A 530 -11.27 -3.30 13.25
N GLU A 531 -12.12 -4.31 13.05
CA GLU A 531 -13.23 -4.22 12.08
C GLU A 531 -14.44 -3.50 12.68
N ALA A 532 -14.72 -3.78 13.96
CA ALA A 532 -15.79 -3.13 14.71
C ALA A 532 -15.47 -3.13 16.21
N SER A 533 -15.95 -2.12 16.91
CA SER A 533 -15.86 -2.05 18.37
C SER A 533 -17.12 -1.43 18.93
N HIS A 534 -17.69 -2.06 19.95
CA HIS A 534 -18.88 -1.59 20.64
C HIS A 534 -18.70 -1.66 22.16
N VAL A 535 -19.33 -0.72 22.87
CA VAL A 535 -19.28 -0.63 24.33
C VAL A 535 -20.71 -0.61 24.86
N GLU A 536 -21.03 -1.59 25.69
CA GLU A 536 -22.33 -1.71 26.34
C GLU A 536 -22.21 -1.39 27.83
N VAL A 537 -23.03 -0.46 28.31
CA VAL A 537 -23.08 -0.08 29.73
C VAL A 537 -24.29 -0.76 30.38
N GLY A 538 -24.03 -1.82 31.14
CA GLY A 538 -25.04 -2.53 31.93
C GLY A 538 -25.06 -2.10 33.40
N ARG A 539 -26.06 -2.61 34.15
CA ARG A 539 -26.25 -2.31 35.58
C ARG A 539 -25.12 -2.79 36.49
N ARG A 540 -24.49 -3.93 36.17
CA ARG A 540 -23.37 -4.54 36.96
C ARG A 540 -22.07 -4.76 36.19
N LYS A 541 -22.07 -4.57 34.87
CA LYS A 541 -20.86 -4.61 34.04
C LYS A 541 -20.81 -3.54 32.96
N VAL A 542 -19.62 -3.22 32.48
CA VAL A 542 -19.37 -2.54 31.20
C VAL A 542 -18.69 -3.55 30.28
N SER A 543 -19.23 -3.78 29.09
CA SER A 543 -18.68 -4.77 28.14
C SER A 543 -18.06 -4.03 26.95
N VAL A 544 -16.79 -4.31 26.67
CA VAL A 544 -16.11 -3.85 25.45
C VAL A 544 -16.01 -5.05 24.51
N THR A 545 -16.80 -5.06 23.44
CA THR A 545 -16.77 -6.10 22.41
C THR A 545 -16.06 -5.56 21.18
N THR A 546 -15.02 -6.24 20.72
CA THR A 546 -14.23 -5.84 19.55
C THR A 546 -14.06 -7.02 18.60
N LYS A 547 -14.34 -6.76 17.33
CA LYS A 547 -14.09 -7.69 16.23
C LYS A 547 -12.74 -7.36 15.61
N LEU A 548 -11.88 -8.37 15.53
CA LEU A 548 -10.52 -8.28 15.01
C LEU A 548 -10.37 -9.18 13.79
N ARG A 549 -9.72 -8.68 12.73
CA ARG A 549 -9.42 -9.51 11.54
C ARG A 549 -8.18 -10.41 11.68
N ALA A 550 -7.44 -10.30 12.80
CA ALA A 550 -6.20 -11.05 13.00
C ALA A 550 -5.89 -11.29 14.49
N LEU A 551 -4.95 -12.21 14.72
CA LEU A 551 -4.43 -12.62 16.02
C LEU A 551 -3.19 -11.78 16.40
N GLY A 552 -3.03 -11.55 17.71
CA GLY A 552 -1.91 -10.83 18.32
C GLY A 552 -2.18 -10.56 19.79
N VAL A 553 -1.71 -9.43 20.31
CA VAL A 553 -2.01 -8.96 21.67
C VAL A 553 -3.03 -7.83 21.59
N PHE A 554 -4.27 -8.09 21.96
CA PHE A 554 -5.34 -7.10 21.97
C PHE A 554 -5.25 -6.19 23.20
N GLY A 555 -5.24 -4.87 22.98
CA GLY A 555 -5.21 -3.88 24.06
C GLY A 555 -6.54 -3.17 24.26
N VAL A 556 -6.92 -2.93 25.52
CA VAL A 556 -8.05 -2.08 25.90
C VAL A 556 -7.58 -1.05 26.92
N TYR A 557 -7.76 0.23 26.61
CA TYR A 557 -7.59 1.31 27.57
C TYR A 557 -8.78 1.36 28.53
N ILE A 558 -8.51 1.46 29.82
CA ILE A 558 -9.50 1.52 30.89
C ILE A 558 -8.99 2.50 31.95
N SER A 559 -9.67 3.64 32.09
CA SER A 559 -9.21 4.75 32.95
C SER A 559 -9.06 4.39 34.43
N GLU A 560 -9.79 3.40 34.91
CA GLU A 560 -9.76 2.96 36.31
C GLU A 560 -9.02 1.64 36.53
N LEU A 561 -8.35 1.08 35.51
CA LEU A 561 -7.64 -0.19 35.62
C LEU A 561 -6.68 -0.27 36.83
N PRO A 562 -5.94 0.79 37.22
CA PRO A 562 -5.05 0.74 38.39
C PRO A 562 -5.77 0.47 39.73
N ARG A 563 -7.09 0.62 39.78
CA ARG A 563 -7.92 0.38 40.98
C ARG A 563 -8.65 -0.97 40.94
N LEU A 564 -8.47 -1.76 39.88
CA LEU A 564 -9.17 -3.01 39.65
C LEU A 564 -8.19 -4.18 39.64
N THR A 565 -8.64 -5.36 40.05
CA THR A 565 -7.86 -6.60 39.93
C THR A 565 -8.43 -7.43 38.80
N ILE A 566 -7.56 -8.08 38.02
CA ILE A 566 -8.05 -8.90 36.90
C ILE A 566 -8.85 -10.11 37.43
N GLY A 567 -8.53 -10.64 38.61
CA GLY A 567 -9.24 -11.79 39.20
C GLY A 567 -10.68 -11.49 39.61
N ASP A 568 -10.94 -10.29 40.15
CA ASP A 568 -12.24 -9.95 40.74
C ASP A 568 -13.11 -9.13 39.77
N ASN A 569 -12.48 -8.37 38.89
CA ASN A 569 -13.17 -7.34 38.10
C ASN A 569 -13.28 -7.66 36.61
N PHE A 570 -12.72 -8.77 36.11
CA PHE A 570 -12.67 -9.01 34.67
C PHE A 570 -13.10 -10.41 34.28
N MET A 571 -13.91 -10.48 33.21
CA MET A 571 -14.20 -11.70 32.48
C MET A 571 -13.97 -11.44 30.99
N VAL A 572 -12.94 -12.09 30.44
CA VAL A 572 -12.56 -11.96 29.03
C VAL A 572 -12.93 -13.22 28.29
N THR A 573 -13.58 -13.08 27.14
CA THR A 573 -14.02 -14.20 26.32
C THR A 573 -13.66 -14.00 24.85
N ILE A 574 -13.36 -15.09 24.15
CA ILE A 574 -13.31 -15.16 22.69
C ILE A 574 -14.49 -16.00 22.23
N PHE A 575 -15.37 -15.45 21.39
CA PHE A 575 -16.64 -16.09 20.99
C PHE A 575 -17.44 -16.65 22.18
N GLY A 576 -17.45 -15.93 23.30
CA GLY A 576 -18.11 -16.35 24.54
C GLY A 576 -17.36 -17.40 25.37
N HIS A 577 -16.27 -17.98 24.88
CA HIS A 577 -15.42 -18.89 25.64
C HIS A 577 -14.44 -18.12 26.53
N PRO A 578 -14.42 -18.35 27.86
CA PRO A 578 -13.46 -17.70 28.76
C PRO A 578 -12.02 -18.00 28.35
N VAL A 579 -11.19 -16.96 28.26
CA VAL A 579 -9.76 -17.12 27.93
C VAL A 579 -8.96 -17.61 29.14
N PRO A 580 -7.86 -18.36 28.92
CA PRO A 580 -6.96 -18.77 30.00
C PRO A 580 -6.42 -17.55 30.77
N ARG A 581 -6.37 -17.61 32.10
CA ARG A 581 -6.08 -16.45 32.95
C ARG A 581 -4.71 -15.82 32.67
N HIS A 582 -3.71 -16.60 32.29
CA HIS A 582 -2.34 -16.13 31.99
C HIS A 582 -2.24 -15.33 30.69
N THR A 583 -3.23 -15.40 29.81
CA THR A 583 -3.27 -14.60 28.58
C THR A 583 -3.75 -13.16 28.83
N VAL A 584 -4.22 -12.85 30.05
CA VAL A 584 -4.72 -11.52 30.42
C VAL A 584 -3.81 -10.88 31.46
N ARG A 585 -3.29 -9.70 31.14
CA ARG A 585 -2.40 -8.93 32.03
C ARG A 585 -2.62 -7.42 31.94
N VAL A 586 -2.15 -6.69 32.94
CA VAL A 586 -1.97 -5.24 32.82
C VAL A 586 -0.69 -5.00 32.02
N SER A 587 -0.71 -4.04 31.10
CA SER A 587 0.45 -3.72 30.27
C SER A 587 1.61 -3.25 31.15
N PRO A 588 2.84 -3.78 30.94
CA PRO A 588 4.01 -3.29 31.67
C PRO A 588 4.40 -1.86 31.29
N ALA A 589 3.93 -1.36 30.15
CA ALA A 589 4.23 -0.01 29.66
C ALA A 589 3.18 1.05 30.05
N ALA A 590 1.97 0.62 30.44
CA ALA A 590 0.86 1.50 30.79
C ALA A 590 -0.13 0.81 31.73
N GLU A 591 -0.18 1.25 32.99
CA GLU A 591 -1.08 0.70 34.03
C GLU A 591 -2.58 0.85 33.73
N SER A 592 -2.93 1.69 32.74
CA SER A 592 -4.29 1.92 32.25
C SER A 592 -4.68 1.03 31.06
N VAL A 593 -3.81 0.10 30.63
CA VAL A 593 -4.06 -0.79 29.49
C VAL A 593 -4.13 -2.23 29.94
N LEU A 594 -5.25 -2.89 29.63
CA LEU A 594 -5.39 -4.34 29.73
C LEU A 594 -4.95 -4.98 28.41
N GLU A 595 -4.02 -5.92 28.48
CA GLU A 595 -3.55 -6.71 27.35
C GLU A 595 -4.14 -8.12 27.42
N VAL A 596 -4.66 -8.60 26.28
CA VAL A 596 -5.16 -9.96 26.08
C VAL A 596 -4.37 -10.59 24.94
N ASP A 597 -3.56 -11.60 25.23
CA ASP A 597 -2.86 -12.40 24.21
C ASP A 597 -3.86 -13.34 23.53
N VAL A 598 -4.57 -12.79 22.55
CA VAL A 598 -5.61 -13.51 21.82
C VAL A 598 -5.03 -14.58 20.92
N GLN A 599 -3.77 -14.47 20.49
CA GLN A 599 -3.11 -15.49 19.70
C GLN A 599 -2.85 -16.76 20.53
N THR A 600 -2.29 -16.61 21.72
CA THR A 600 -2.07 -17.73 22.64
C THR A 600 -3.39 -18.32 23.11
N ALA A 601 -4.35 -17.46 23.50
CA ALA A 601 -5.69 -17.91 23.91
C ALA A 601 -6.42 -18.69 22.81
N TRP A 602 -6.38 -18.21 21.56
CA TRP A 602 -6.97 -18.89 20.40
C TRP A 602 -6.41 -20.31 20.23
N THR A 603 -5.09 -20.44 20.35
CA THR A 603 -4.38 -21.72 20.17
C THR A 603 -4.70 -22.70 21.30
N GLU A 604 -4.66 -22.25 22.55
CA GLU A 604 -4.90 -23.13 23.73
C GLU A 604 -6.36 -23.57 23.87
N LEU A 605 -7.31 -22.71 23.48
CA LEU A 605 -8.73 -23.05 23.49
C LEU A 605 -9.12 -24.00 22.34
N GLY A 606 -8.24 -24.20 21.35
CA GLY A 606 -8.52 -25.04 20.19
C GLY A 606 -9.74 -24.56 19.39
N LEU A 607 -9.94 -23.24 19.32
CA LEU A 607 -11.10 -22.66 18.63
C LEU A 607 -10.99 -22.82 17.11
N ASP A 608 -12.14 -22.92 16.46
CA ASP A 608 -12.28 -22.94 15.01
C ASP A 608 -12.91 -21.63 14.52
N SER A 609 -12.44 -21.13 13.38
CA SER A 609 -12.98 -19.93 12.72
C SER A 609 -14.42 -20.10 12.27
N GLY A 610 -14.87 -21.35 12.07
CA GLY A 610 -16.20 -21.63 11.53
C GLY A 610 -16.41 -20.91 10.20
N TRP A 611 -17.50 -20.15 10.08
CA TRP A 611 -17.80 -19.34 8.89
C TRP A 611 -17.29 -17.89 8.96
N SER A 612 -16.68 -17.49 10.08
CA SER A 612 -16.22 -16.11 10.33
C SER A 612 -14.69 -16.03 10.27
N ASN A 613 -14.18 -15.10 9.47
CA ASN A 613 -12.74 -14.76 9.47
C ASN A 613 -12.39 -13.71 10.53
N GLU A 614 -13.39 -13.17 11.22
CA GLU A 614 -13.23 -12.19 12.29
C GLU A 614 -13.26 -12.88 13.65
N LEU A 615 -12.32 -12.52 14.52
CA LEU A 615 -12.23 -12.88 15.92
C LEU A 615 -13.05 -11.89 16.76
N GLU A 616 -14.05 -12.35 17.51
CA GLU A 616 -14.75 -11.50 18.48
C GLU A 616 -14.21 -11.69 19.90
N VAL A 617 -13.71 -10.60 20.48
CA VAL A 617 -13.17 -10.55 21.85
C VAL A 617 -14.07 -9.65 22.69
N THR A 618 -14.51 -10.14 23.84
CA THR A 618 -15.30 -9.35 24.80
C THR A 618 -14.57 -9.23 26.11
N VAL A 619 -14.31 -7.99 26.54
CA VAL A 619 -13.79 -7.66 27.87
C VAL A 619 -14.94 -7.14 28.73
N ASN A 620 -15.40 -7.95 29.68
CA ASN A 620 -16.39 -7.53 30.66
C ASN A 620 -15.67 -6.96 31.89
N ILE A 621 -15.95 -5.70 32.21
CA ILE A 621 -15.47 -4.98 33.38
C ILE A 621 -16.58 -5.02 34.44
N LEU A 622 -16.36 -5.81 35.48
CA LEU A 622 -17.26 -5.99 36.61
C LEU A 622 -16.91 -4.95 37.69
N ARG A 623 -17.92 -4.17 38.10
CA ARG A 623 -17.81 -3.23 39.22
C ARG A 623 -18.80 -3.67 40.29
N ALA A 624 -18.32 -3.73 41.53
CA ALA A 624 -19.10 -4.15 42.69
C ALA A 624 -20.29 -3.23 42.95
#